data_AF-A0A447N860-F1
#
_entry.id   AF-A0A447N860-F1
#
_cell.length_a   1.000
_cell.length_b   1.000
_cell.length_c   1.000
_cell.angle_alpha   90.00
_cell.angle_beta   90.00
_cell.angle_gamma   90.00
#
_symmetry.space_group_name_H-M   'P 1'
#
loop_
_entity.id
_entity.type
_entity.pdbx_description
1 polymer ?
#
loop_
_entity_poly.entity_id
_entity_poly.type
_entity_poly.pdbx_seq_one_letter_code
_entity_poly.pdbx_strand_id
1 'polypeptide(L)'
;MRKGENEAAFARRIHALFTVPKTCVVGYNNVRFDDEVTRNIFYRNFYDPYAWSWQHDNSRWDLLDVMRACYALRPEGINWPENDDGLPSFRLEHLTQANGIEHSNAHDAMADVYATIAMAQLVKTRQPRLFDYLYSHRSKHKLAALIDVPQMKPLVHVSGMFGAWRGNTSWVAPLAWHPEKP
;
A
#
# COMPACT_ATOMS: atom_id res chain seq x y z
N MET A 1 -23.24 -10.06 -21.99
CA MET A 1 -23.11 -9.32 -20.72
C MET A 1 -23.97 -10.02 -19.66
N ARG A 2 -23.41 -10.83 -18.76
CA ARG A 2 -24.22 -11.63 -17.79
C ARG A 2 -23.60 -11.84 -16.40
N LYS A 3 -22.45 -11.23 -16.08
CA LYS A 3 -21.73 -11.46 -14.81
C LYS A 3 -21.69 -10.25 -13.84
N GLY A 4 -22.24 -9.10 -14.23
CA GLY A 4 -22.18 -7.87 -13.44
C GLY A 4 -23.51 -7.52 -12.76
N GLU A 5 -23.44 -6.76 -11.67
CA GLU A 5 -24.56 -6.10 -11.01
C GLU A 5 -24.50 -4.58 -11.29
N ASN A 6 -25.57 -3.83 -10.98
CA ASN A 6 -25.51 -2.37 -11.08
C ASN A 6 -24.56 -1.77 -10.02
N GLU A 7 -24.10 -0.54 -10.23
CA GLU A 7 -23.08 0.08 -9.36
C GLU A 7 -23.57 0.23 -7.91
N ALA A 8 -24.86 0.48 -7.68
CA ALA A 8 -25.42 0.58 -6.33
C ALA A 8 -25.34 -0.75 -5.55
N ALA A 9 -25.67 -1.87 -6.20
CA ALA A 9 -25.54 -3.20 -5.61
C ALA A 9 -24.06 -3.57 -5.40
N PHE A 10 -23.19 -3.20 -6.33
CA PHE A 10 -21.75 -3.38 -6.23
C PHE A 10 -21.15 -2.59 -5.05
N ALA A 11 -21.50 -1.31 -4.93
CA ALA A 11 -21.08 -0.43 -3.84
C ALA A 11 -21.54 -0.98 -2.49
N ARG A 12 -22.80 -1.43 -2.38
CA ARG A 12 -23.34 -2.05 -1.17
C ARG A 12 -22.53 -3.27 -0.72
N ARG A 13 -22.12 -4.12 -1.66
CA ARG A 13 -21.32 -5.33 -1.36
C ARG A 13 -19.92 -4.97 -0.87
N ILE A 14 -19.22 -4.04 -1.54
CA ILE A 14 -17.89 -3.59 -1.11
C ILE A 14 -17.98 -2.90 0.25
N HIS A 15 -18.94 -2.00 0.43
CA HIS A 15 -19.15 -1.29 1.69
C HIS A 15 -19.37 -2.27 2.84
N ALA A 16 -20.23 -3.28 2.67
CA ALA A 16 -20.47 -4.29 3.69
C ALA A 16 -19.20 -5.06 4.12
N LEU A 17 -18.28 -5.33 3.18
CA LEU A 17 -16.99 -5.95 3.48
C LEU A 17 -16.04 -4.98 4.18
N PHE A 18 -15.97 -3.74 3.71
CA PHE A 18 -15.02 -2.73 4.21
C PHE A 18 -15.39 -2.18 5.59
N THR A 19 -16.66 -2.26 5.99
CA THR A 19 -17.12 -1.75 7.30
C THR A 19 -17.19 -2.82 8.39
N VAL A 20 -16.71 -4.04 8.16
CA VAL A 20 -16.54 -5.02 9.24
C VAL A 20 -15.55 -4.44 10.27
N PRO A 21 -15.88 -4.41 11.59
CA PRO A 21 -14.99 -3.86 12.60
C PRO A 21 -13.60 -4.51 12.63
N LYS A 22 -12.58 -3.73 12.97
CA LYS A 22 -11.17 -4.14 13.07
C LYS A 22 -10.57 -4.68 11.75
N THR A 23 -11.06 -4.18 10.62
CA THR A 23 -10.57 -4.56 9.30
C THR A 23 -9.45 -3.64 8.84
N CYS A 24 -8.34 -4.24 8.36
CA CYS A 24 -7.31 -3.53 7.61
C CYS A 24 -7.49 -3.81 6.12
N VAL A 25 -8.02 -2.84 5.38
CA VAL A 25 -8.13 -2.93 3.92
C VAL A 25 -6.76 -2.68 3.31
N VAL A 26 -6.30 -3.59 2.45
CA VAL A 26 -4.96 -3.53 1.86
C VAL A 26 -4.99 -4.11 0.45
N GLY A 27 -4.18 -3.55 -0.42
CA GLY A 27 -3.90 -4.05 -1.76
C GLY A 27 -2.47 -3.73 -2.17
N TYR A 28 -2.26 -3.64 -3.49
CA TYR A 28 -0.99 -3.28 -4.10
C TYR A 28 -1.18 -2.02 -4.94
N ASN A 29 -0.61 -0.88 -4.50
CA ASN A 29 -0.86 0.45 -5.06
C ASN A 29 -2.31 0.97 -4.85
N ASN A 30 -3.05 0.40 -3.89
CA ASN A 30 -4.44 0.77 -3.63
C ASN A 30 -4.59 2.20 -3.14
N VAL A 31 -3.66 2.73 -2.33
CA VAL A 31 -3.80 4.08 -1.74
C VAL A 31 -3.85 5.17 -2.80
N ARG A 32 -3.17 4.96 -3.93
CA ARG A 32 -3.12 5.91 -5.05
C ARG A 32 -4.09 5.56 -6.20
N PHE A 33 -4.78 4.41 -6.13
CA PHE A 33 -5.67 3.94 -7.20
C PHE A 33 -6.99 3.35 -6.66
N ASP A 34 -6.99 2.12 -6.16
CA ASP A 34 -8.23 1.41 -5.77
C ASP A 34 -9.01 2.10 -4.64
N ASP A 35 -8.33 2.78 -3.72
CA ASP A 35 -8.96 3.59 -2.67
C ASP A 35 -9.70 4.80 -3.29
N GLU A 36 -9.15 5.42 -4.34
CA GLU A 36 -9.81 6.51 -5.06
C GLU A 36 -11.02 5.99 -5.86
N VAL A 37 -10.90 4.82 -6.47
CA VAL A 37 -12.04 4.14 -7.10
C VAL A 37 -13.14 3.87 -6.07
N THR A 38 -12.79 3.33 -4.91
CA THR A 38 -13.72 3.04 -3.80
C THR A 38 -14.41 4.31 -3.31
N ARG A 39 -13.66 5.38 -3.05
CA ARG A 39 -14.21 6.69 -2.65
C ARG A 39 -15.23 7.21 -3.66
N ASN A 40 -14.90 7.13 -4.94
CA ASN A 40 -15.79 7.59 -6.01
C ASN A 40 -17.04 6.72 -6.16
N ILE A 41 -16.92 5.39 -6.03
CA ILE A 41 -18.06 4.47 -6.04
C ILE A 41 -18.99 4.76 -4.86
N PHE A 42 -18.44 4.93 -3.65
CA PHE A 42 -19.23 5.25 -2.47
C PHE A 42 -19.90 6.61 -2.59
N TYR A 43 -19.17 7.64 -3.05
CA TYR A 43 -19.72 8.97 -3.31
C TYR A 43 -20.90 8.94 -4.29
N ARG A 44 -20.77 8.28 -5.44
CA ARG A 44 -21.84 8.18 -6.44
C ARG A 44 -23.07 7.40 -5.95
N ASN A 45 -22.88 6.51 -4.98
CA ASN A 45 -23.93 5.60 -4.49
C ASN A 45 -24.35 5.91 -3.04
N PHE A 46 -24.15 7.16 -2.59
CA PHE A 46 -24.64 7.68 -1.31
C PHE A 46 -24.11 6.99 -0.05
N TYR A 47 -22.88 6.45 -0.11
CA TYR A 47 -22.11 6.01 1.05
C TYR A 47 -21.07 7.04 1.45
N ASP A 48 -20.67 7.07 2.73
CA ASP A 48 -19.56 7.91 3.17
C ASP A 48 -18.25 7.43 2.51
N PRO A 49 -17.55 8.30 1.75
CA PRO A 49 -16.37 7.89 0.98
C PRO A 49 -15.13 7.60 1.84
N TYR A 50 -15.12 7.96 3.12
CA TYR A 50 -13.95 7.87 3.99
C TYR A 50 -14.16 7.02 5.26
N ALA A 51 -15.39 6.94 5.79
CA ALA A 51 -15.72 6.27 7.05
C ALA A 51 -15.15 4.85 7.16
N TRP A 52 -15.20 4.09 6.06
CA TRP A 52 -14.72 2.71 5.98
C TRP A 52 -13.26 2.52 6.38
N SER A 53 -12.41 3.55 6.22
CA SER A 53 -10.97 3.44 6.47
C SER A 53 -10.56 3.75 7.91
N TRP A 54 -11.48 4.14 8.80
CA TRP A 54 -11.15 4.56 10.17
C TRP A 54 -12.20 4.26 11.24
N GLN A 55 -13.49 4.16 10.89
CA GLN A 55 -14.53 3.80 11.87
C GLN A 55 -14.35 2.35 12.34
N HIS A 56 -14.85 2.05 13.55
CA HIS A 56 -14.84 0.69 14.11
C HIS A 56 -13.44 0.05 14.22
N ASP A 57 -12.42 0.85 14.54
CA ASP A 57 -11.01 0.45 14.58
C ASP A 57 -10.48 -0.07 13.22
N ASN A 58 -11.10 0.34 12.11
CA ASN A 58 -10.62 0.01 10.78
C ASN A 58 -9.38 0.82 10.41
N SER A 59 -8.63 0.31 9.46
CA SER A 59 -7.44 0.96 8.92
C SER A 59 -7.23 0.59 7.46
N ARG A 60 -6.26 1.25 6.82
CA ARG A 60 -5.80 0.89 5.48
C ARG A 60 -4.29 0.73 5.43
N TRP A 61 -3.82 0.01 4.43
CA TRP A 61 -2.40 -0.18 4.16
C TRP A 61 -2.16 -0.40 2.66
N ASP A 62 -0.90 -0.38 2.22
CA ASP A 62 -0.51 -0.57 0.81
C ASP A 62 0.85 -1.27 0.75
N LEU A 63 0.92 -2.41 0.04
CA LEU A 63 2.16 -3.17 -0.04
C LEU A 63 3.18 -2.62 -1.02
N LEU A 64 2.82 -1.73 -1.95
CA LEU A 64 3.78 -1.21 -2.92
C LEU A 64 4.94 -0.49 -2.24
N ASP A 65 4.63 0.44 -1.32
CA ASP A 65 5.66 1.17 -0.59
C ASP A 65 6.34 0.29 0.49
N VAL A 66 5.70 -0.80 0.93
CA VAL A 66 6.36 -1.84 1.75
C VAL A 66 7.43 -2.57 0.95
N MET A 67 7.17 -2.95 -0.30
CA MET A 67 8.16 -3.59 -1.16
C MET A 67 9.35 -2.67 -1.44
N ARG A 68 9.08 -1.39 -1.74
CA ARG A 68 10.13 -0.38 -1.92
C ARG A 68 10.97 -0.19 -0.66
N ALA A 69 10.34 -0.12 0.51
CA ALA A 69 11.05 0.03 1.77
C ALA A 69 11.88 -1.22 2.11
N CYS A 70 11.36 -2.41 1.81
CA CYS A 70 12.10 -3.64 1.97
C CYS A 70 13.33 -3.68 1.07
N TYR A 71 13.20 -3.36 -0.23
CA TYR A 71 14.34 -3.25 -1.14
C TYR A 71 15.39 -2.25 -0.65
N ALA A 72 14.96 -1.04 -0.30
CA ALA A 72 15.90 0.03 0.03
C ALA A 72 16.60 -0.15 1.38
N LEU A 73 15.89 -0.70 2.38
CA LEU A 73 16.36 -0.73 3.76
C LEU A 73 16.86 -2.11 4.18
N ARG A 74 16.22 -3.19 3.72
CA ARG A 74 16.51 -4.58 4.14
C ARG A 74 16.27 -5.55 2.97
N PRO A 75 17.09 -5.49 1.90
CA PRO A 75 16.84 -6.26 0.68
C PRO A 75 17.08 -7.77 0.83
N GLU A 76 17.88 -8.18 1.82
CA GLU A 76 18.30 -9.56 2.00
C GLU A 76 17.11 -10.52 2.12
N GLY A 77 17.20 -11.65 1.42
CA GLY A 77 16.21 -12.74 1.48
C GLY A 77 15.05 -12.64 0.50
N ILE A 78 15.00 -11.59 -0.33
CA ILE A 78 14.02 -11.42 -1.43
C ILE A 78 14.81 -11.17 -2.73
N ASN A 79 14.35 -11.78 -3.82
CA ASN A 79 14.90 -11.55 -5.15
C ASN A 79 14.23 -10.32 -5.76
N TRP A 80 15.05 -9.36 -6.20
CA TRP A 80 14.59 -8.07 -6.73
C TRP A 80 14.81 -8.02 -8.24
N PRO A 81 13.74 -8.10 -9.05
CA PRO A 81 13.87 -8.05 -10.50
C PRO A 81 14.27 -6.64 -10.97
N GLU A 82 15.01 -6.58 -12.06
CA GLU A 82 15.29 -5.34 -12.78
C GLU A 82 14.31 -5.18 -13.95
N ASN A 83 14.09 -3.93 -14.39
CA ASN A 83 13.38 -3.61 -15.62
C ASN A 83 14.37 -3.51 -16.80
N ASP A 84 13.85 -3.21 -17.99
CA ASP A 84 14.66 -3.10 -19.22
C ASP A 84 15.73 -1.99 -19.16
N ASP A 85 15.61 -1.04 -18.22
CA ASP A 85 16.56 0.04 -17.98
C ASP A 85 17.62 -0.30 -16.90
N GLY A 86 17.62 -1.52 -16.35
CA GLY A 86 18.50 -1.93 -15.26
C GLY A 86 18.13 -1.33 -13.89
N LEU A 87 16.88 -0.88 -13.73
CA LEU A 87 16.35 -0.32 -12.48
C LEU A 87 15.45 -1.33 -11.77
N PRO A 88 15.35 -1.29 -10.42
CA PRO A 88 14.49 -2.21 -9.69
C PRO A 88 13.02 -2.08 -10.10
N SER A 89 12.39 -3.20 -10.47
CA SER A 89 10.96 -3.28 -10.76
C SER A 89 10.17 -3.67 -9.52
N PHE A 90 9.12 -2.90 -9.26
CA PHE A 90 8.12 -3.18 -8.24
C PHE A 90 6.76 -3.52 -8.86
N ARG A 91 6.75 -4.04 -10.09
CA ARG A 91 5.54 -4.63 -10.65
C ARG A 91 5.28 -5.97 -9.97
N LEU A 92 4.02 -6.23 -9.62
CA LEU A 92 3.66 -7.40 -8.81
C LEU A 92 4.02 -8.69 -9.54
N GLU A 93 3.77 -8.75 -10.85
CA GLU A 93 4.09 -9.87 -11.73
C GLU A 93 5.61 -10.15 -11.80
N HIS A 94 6.46 -9.11 -11.86
CA HIS A 94 7.92 -9.30 -11.86
C HIS A 94 8.39 -9.83 -10.50
N LEU A 95 7.85 -9.28 -9.40
CA LEU A 95 8.22 -9.70 -8.04
C LEU A 95 7.82 -11.15 -7.76
N THR A 96 6.60 -11.55 -8.12
CA THR A 96 6.15 -12.93 -7.93
C THR A 96 7.00 -13.90 -8.76
N GLN A 97 7.28 -13.57 -10.02
CA GLN A 97 8.10 -14.41 -10.89
C GLN A 97 9.53 -14.57 -10.34
N ALA A 98 10.16 -13.48 -9.91
CA ALA A 98 11.53 -13.50 -9.37
C ALA A 98 11.64 -14.30 -8.07
N ASN A 99 10.55 -14.45 -7.31
CA ASN A 99 10.52 -15.13 -6.02
C ASN A 99 9.84 -16.51 -6.07
N GLY A 100 9.56 -17.04 -7.26
CA GLY A 100 8.97 -18.38 -7.43
C GLY A 100 7.54 -18.49 -6.90
N ILE A 101 6.81 -17.38 -6.87
CA ILE A 101 5.40 -17.34 -6.47
C ILE A 101 4.54 -17.49 -7.73
N GLU A 102 3.63 -18.45 -7.72
CA GLU A 102 2.69 -18.63 -8.81
C GLU A 102 1.81 -17.40 -8.99
N HIS A 103 1.78 -16.88 -10.21
CA HIS A 103 0.95 -15.75 -10.60
C HIS A 103 0.24 -16.11 -11.91
N SER A 104 -0.73 -17.03 -11.83
CA SER A 104 -1.51 -17.48 -12.98
C SER A 104 -2.47 -16.38 -13.43
N ASN A 105 -2.41 -16.01 -14.72
CA ASN A 105 -3.16 -14.91 -15.35
C ASN A 105 -3.06 -13.56 -14.59
N ALA A 106 -1.95 -12.85 -14.77
CA ALA A 106 -1.58 -11.59 -14.11
C ALA A 106 -2.51 -10.36 -14.32
N HIS A 107 -3.79 -10.58 -14.67
CA HIS A 107 -4.83 -9.55 -14.80
C HIS A 107 -6.21 -10.03 -14.31
N ASP A 108 -6.28 -11.17 -13.61
CA ASP A 108 -7.47 -11.56 -12.85
C ASP A 108 -7.39 -10.92 -11.46
N ALA A 109 -8.43 -10.19 -11.06
CA ALA A 109 -8.51 -9.52 -9.77
C ALA A 109 -8.24 -10.49 -8.59
N MET A 110 -8.61 -11.77 -8.74
CA MET A 110 -8.33 -12.77 -7.71
C MET A 110 -6.86 -13.20 -7.69
N ALA A 111 -6.21 -13.32 -8.85
CA ALA A 111 -4.79 -13.65 -8.95
C ALA A 111 -3.93 -12.56 -8.31
N ASP A 112 -4.23 -11.30 -8.57
CA ASP A 112 -3.54 -10.15 -7.97
C ASP A 112 -3.70 -10.12 -6.44
N VAL A 113 -4.88 -10.50 -5.91
CA VAL A 113 -5.10 -10.64 -4.47
C VAL A 113 -4.22 -11.73 -3.87
N TYR A 114 -4.15 -12.91 -4.49
CA TYR A 114 -3.28 -13.99 -3.99
C TYR A 114 -1.79 -13.63 -4.09
N ALA A 115 -1.36 -13.02 -5.18
CA ALA A 115 -0.01 -12.50 -5.34
C ALA A 115 0.34 -11.48 -4.25
N THR A 116 -0.57 -10.54 -3.97
CA THR A 116 -0.42 -9.54 -2.90
C THR A 116 -0.27 -10.21 -1.52
N ILE A 117 -1.10 -11.20 -1.21
CA ILE A 117 -1.01 -11.97 0.05
C ILE A 117 0.34 -12.70 0.14
N ALA A 118 0.77 -13.36 -0.93
CA ALA A 118 2.04 -14.08 -0.98
C ALA A 118 3.24 -13.15 -0.78
N MET A 119 3.22 -11.95 -1.39
CA MET A 119 4.25 -10.94 -1.17
C MET A 119 4.26 -10.43 0.28
N ALA A 120 3.10 -10.21 0.89
CA ALA A 120 3.02 -9.84 2.31
C ALA A 120 3.65 -10.91 3.20
N GLN A 121 3.33 -12.18 2.95
CA GLN A 121 3.90 -13.33 3.67
C GLN A 121 5.41 -13.43 3.48
N LEU A 122 5.90 -13.23 2.25
CA LEU A 122 7.32 -13.24 1.94
C LEU A 122 8.07 -12.16 2.75
N VAL A 123 7.60 -10.92 2.74
CA VAL A 123 8.22 -9.83 3.52
C VAL A 123 8.13 -10.10 5.01
N LYS A 124 6.99 -10.59 5.50
CA LYS A 124 6.82 -10.94 6.92
C LYS A 124 7.79 -12.03 7.38
N THR A 125 8.05 -13.04 6.55
CA THR A 125 8.98 -14.13 6.87
C THR A 125 10.43 -13.69 6.76
N ARG A 126 10.80 -12.95 5.72
CA ARG A 126 12.20 -12.58 5.45
C ARG A 126 12.65 -11.37 6.26
N GLN A 127 11.75 -10.41 6.52
CA GLN A 127 12.03 -9.15 7.18
C GLN A 127 10.97 -8.80 8.25
N PRO A 128 10.77 -9.66 9.28
CA PRO A 128 9.68 -9.52 10.25
C PRO A 128 9.69 -8.19 11.01
N ARG A 129 10.86 -7.74 11.47
CA ARG A 129 10.99 -6.47 12.21
C ARG A 129 10.62 -5.26 11.35
N LEU A 130 10.98 -5.29 10.07
CA LEU A 130 10.62 -4.22 9.13
C LEU A 130 9.12 -4.25 8.84
N PHE A 131 8.55 -5.44 8.61
CA PHE A 131 7.12 -5.63 8.40
C PHE A 131 6.31 -5.08 9.58
N ASP A 132 6.66 -5.45 10.81
CA ASP A 132 5.98 -4.99 12.03
C ASP A 132 6.12 -3.47 12.23
N TYR A 133 7.32 -2.93 11.95
CA TYR A 133 7.56 -1.49 11.98
C TYR A 133 6.65 -0.76 10.99
N LEU A 134 6.64 -1.15 9.72
CA LEU A 134 5.82 -0.51 8.69
C LEU A 134 4.32 -0.68 8.95
N TYR A 135 3.90 -1.86 9.40
CA TYR A 135 2.50 -2.11 9.73
C TYR A 135 2.04 -1.23 10.89
N SER A 136 2.81 -1.15 11.98
CA SER A 136 2.46 -0.29 13.13
C SER A 136 2.47 1.20 12.78
N HIS A 137 3.31 1.63 11.84
CA HIS A 137 3.41 3.01 11.36
C HIS A 137 2.44 3.34 10.22
N ARG A 138 1.46 2.48 9.88
CA ARG A 138 0.36 2.87 8.98
C ARG A 138 -0.59 3.90 9.62
N SER A 139 -0.57 4.02 10.95
CA SER A 139 -1.39 4.96 11.71
C SER A 139 -0.81 6.38 11.63
N LYS A 140 -1.68 7.36 11.33
CA LYS A 140 -1.31 8.78 11.32
C LYS A 140 -0.69 9.25 12.63
N HIS A 141 -1.17 8.74 13.77
CA HIS A 141 -0.66 9.13 15.09
C HIS A 141 0.76 8.60 15.35
N LYS A 142 1.06 7.38 14.89
CA LYS A 142 2.41 6.80 14.99
C LYS A 142 3.39 7.53 14.08
N LEU A 143 2.96 7.92 12.88
CA LEU A 143 3.79 8.73 11.97
C LEU A 143 4.04 10.14 12.51
N ALA A 144 3.00 10.80 13.02
CA ALA A 144 3.12 12.15 13.59
C ALA A 144 4.17 12.22 14.72
N ALA A 145 4.30 11.16 15.52
CA ALA A 145 5.31 11.07 16.57
C ALA A 145 6.77 11.04 16.06
N LEU A 146 7.01 10.78 14.77
CA LEU A 146 8.34 10.84 14.16
C LEU A 146 8.71 12.26 13.71
N ILE A 147 7.73 13.14 13.52
CA ILE A 147 7.89 14.46 12.92
C ILE A 147 8.21 15.48 14.01
N ASP A 148 9.43 16.02 13.96
CA ASP A 148 9.88 17.13 14.81
C ASP A 148 10.27 18.31 13.92
N VAL A 149 9.31 19.22 13.71
CA VAL A 149 9.48 20.41 12.87
C VAL A 149 10.47 21.41 13.47
N PRO A 150 10.40 21.79 14.77
CA PRO A 150 11.35 22.75 15.35
C PRO A 150 12.81 22.32 15.24
N GLN A 151 13.09 21.01 15.39
CA GLN A 151 14.45 20.48 15.28
C GLN A 151 14.83 20.06 13.85
N MET A 152 13.89 20.17 12.90
CA MET A 152 14.06 19.67 11.52
C MET A 152 14.62 18.25 11.48
N LYS A 153 14.13 17.38 12.38
CA LYS A 153 14.71 16.05 12.58
C LYS A 153 14.71 15.28 11.26
N PRO A 154 15.88 14.82 10.76
CA PRO A 154 15.94 14.11 9.49
C PRO A 154 15.25 12.75 9.60
N LEU A 155 14.50 12.39 8.57
CA LEU A 155 13.78 11.12 8.45
C LEU A 155 14.15 10.45 7.13
N VAL A 156 14.22 9.12 7.14
CA VAL A 156 14.26 8.34 5.91
C VAL A 156 12.85 8.25 5.36
N HIS A 157 12.65 8.67 4.11
CA HIS A 157 11.38 8.56 3.41
C HIS A 157 11.55 7.72 2.15
N VAL A 158 10.65 6.75 1.98
CA VAL A 158 10.55 5.90 0.79
C VAL A 158 9.29 6.29 0.03
N SER A 159 9.43 6.66 -1.24
CA SER A 159 8.34 7.11 -2.10
C SER A 159 8.65 6.89 -3.58
N GLY A 160 7.63 6.45 -4.32
CA GLY A 160 7.67 6.37 -5.79
C GLY A 160 8.16 7.66 -6.46
N MET A 161 7.83 8.82 -5.88
CA MET A 161 8.19 10.14 -6.42
C MET A 161 9.70 10.40 -6.45
N PHE A 162 10.49 9.67 -5.66
CA PHE A 162 11.94 9.82 -5.67
C PHE A 162 12.61 9.15 -6.88
N GLY A 163 11.96 8.17 -7.50
CA GLY A 163 12.49 7.42 -8.65
C GLY A 163 13.28 6.17 -8.27
N ALA A 164 13.23 5.16 -9.14
CA ALA A 164 13.84 3.85 -8.92
C ALA A 164 15.38 3.87 -8.90
N TRP A 165 16.01 4.83 -9.59
CA TRP A 165 17.47 5.01 -9.65
C TRP A 165 18.16 5.24 -8.29
N ARG A 166 17.40 5.64 -7.26
CA ARG A 166 17.87 5.76 -5.87
C ARG A 166 17.08 4.86 -4.91
N GLY A 167 16.56 3.75 -5.41
CA GLY A 167 15.73 2.82 -4.65
C GLY A 167 14.52 3.49 -4.01
N ASN A 168 13.94 4.49 -4.69
CA ASN A 168 12.79 5.26 -4.19
C ASN A 168 13.02 5.90 -2.80
N THR A 169 14.26 6.19 -2.40
CA THR A 169 14.58 6.55 -1.02
C THR A 169 15.38 7.84 -0.92
N SER A 170 15.11 8.64 0.11
CA SER A 170 15.90 9.82 0.44
C SER A 170 15.79 10.18 1.92
N TRP A 171 16.69 11.04 2.38
CA TRP A 171 16.53 11.74 3.65
C TRP A 171 15.71 13.01 3.43
N VAL A 172 14.77 13.28 4.33
CA VAL A 172 13.92 14.47 4.30
C VAL A 172 13.93 15.14 5.66
N ALA A 173 13.73 16.45 5.69
CA ALA A 173 13.57 17.22 6.93
C ALA A 173 12.23 17.97 6.87
N PRO A 174 11.38 17.89 7.91
CA PRO A 174 10.10 18.57 7.93
C PRO A 174 10.29 20.07 8.19
N LEU A 175 9.79 20.92 7.30
CA LEU A 175 9.91 22.38 7.41
C LEU A 175 8.72 23.04 8.10
N ALA A 176 7.51 22.58 7.79
CA ALA A 176 6.26 23.09 8.35
C ALA A 176 5.11 22.11 8.05
N TRP A 177 3.98 22.30 8.75
CA TRP A 177 2.70 21.69 8.37
C TRP A 177 2.08 22.43 7.18
N HIS A 178 1.32 21.73 6.35
CA HIS A 178 0.62 22.34 5.23
C HIS A 178 -0.47 23.30 5.76
N PRO A 179 -0.62 24.53 5.22
CA PRO A 179 -1.51 25.54 5.79
C PRO A 179 -3.00 25.18 5.72
N GLU A 180 -3.41 24.45 4.69
CA GLU A 180 -4.82 24.10 4.45
C GLU A 180 -5.16 22.62 4.66
N LYS A 181 -4.15 21.75 4.83
CA LYS A 181 -4.33 20.30 4.91
C LYS A 181 -3.82 19.82 6.27
N PRO A 182 -4.72 19.55 7.23
CA PRO A 182 -4.36 19.11 8.57
C PRO A 182 -3.84 17.67 8.61
#